data_AF-A0A3A4VRC0-F1
#
_entry.id   AF-A0A3A4VRC0-F1
#
_cell.length_a   1.000
_cell.length_b   1.000
_cell.length_c   1.000
_cell.angle_alpha   90.00
_cell.angle_beta   90.00
_cell.angle_gamma   90.00
#
_symmetry.space_group_name_H-M   'P 1'
#
loop_
_entity.id
_entity.type
_entity.pdbx_description
1 polymer ?
#
loop_
_entity_poly.entity_id
_entity_poly.type
_entity_poly.pdbx_seq_one_letter_code
_entity_poly.pdbx_strand_id
1 'polypeptide(L)'
;MDKKIEDEKAVMLIAQSSFELWKSKDFRALVSFEKIDQTEQDRIFNELEVTALGLLMLYSQETFSSELRDLVVNNFLNLMSGLGIEEQFIDIWRKLIAKRFEEYKKDYNEALEVSKDMKEFKNEEKLRITWSRIETLVIDGLTHIRKGKVDEQDPLWSVLRKWLIVVDASLIQLLKLTKLQIPQKELN
;
A
#
# COMPACT_ATOMS: atom_id res chain seq x y z
N MET A 1 11.52 -19.19 -13.27
CA MET A 1 10.43 -18.53 -14.05
C MET A 1 9.41 -17.91 -13.08
N ASP A 2 9.80 -17.72 -11.81
CA ASP A 2 8.85 -17.68 -10.69
C ASP A 2 8.64 -16.27 -10.12
N LYS A 3 9.68 -15.43 -10.08
CA LYS A 3 9.61 -14.07 -9.52
C LYS A 3 8.58 -13.17 -10.23
N LYS A 4 8.51 -13.21 -11.56
CA LYS A 4 7.57 -12.40 -12.36
C LYS A 4 6.09 -12.71 -12.05
N ILE A 5 5.76 -13.99 -11.86
CA ILE A 5 4.40 -14.45 -11.56
C ILE A 5 3.98 -14.01 -10.14
N GLU A 6 4.93 -13.86 -9.23
CA GLU A 6 4.69 -13.47 -7.84
C GLU A 6 4.43 -11.97 -7.71
N ASP A 7 5.21 -11.16 -8.43
CA ASP A 7 5.01 -9.72 -8.47
C ASP A 7 3.64 -9.37 -9.09
N GLU A 8 3.24 -10.10 -10.14
CA GLU A 8 1.89 -10.00 -10.73
C GLU A 8 0.80 -10.39 -9.70
N LYS A 9 1.00 -11.46 -8.92
CA LYS A 9 0.05 -11.85 -7.85
C LYS A 9 -0.04 -10.80 -6.74
N ALA A 10 1.06 -10.17 -6.36
CA ALA A 10 1.07 -9.13 -5.32
C ALA A 10 0.31 -7.89 -5.79
N VAL A 11 0.54 -7.48 -7.05
CA VAL A 11 -0.18 -6.38 -7.70
C VAL A 11 -1.68 -6.69 -7.82
N MET A 12 -2.05 -7.91 -8.22
CA MET A 12 -3.45 -8.34 -8.30
C MET A 12 -4.14 -8.38 -6.92
N LEU A 13 -3.43 -8.83 -5.89
CA LEU A 13 -3.93 -8.83 -4.51
C LEU A 13 -4.25 -7.42 -4.04
N ILE A 14 -3.37 -6.47 -4.33
CA ILE A 14 -3.57 -5.05 -4.01
C ILE A 14 -4.79 -4.51 -4.74
N ALA A 15 -4.84 -4.65 -6.08
CA ALA A 15 -5.95 -4.15 -6.89
C ALA A 15 -7.29 -4.74 -6.43
N GLN A 16 -7.34 -6.04 -6.18
CA GLN A 16 -8.54 -6.70 -5.70
C GLN A 16 -8.93 -6.20 -4.30
N SER A 17 -7.98 -6.05 -3.38
CA SER A 17 -8.27 -5.59 -2.02
C SER A 17 -8.76 -4.15 -1.99
N SER A 18 -8.14 -3.26 -2.75
CA SER A 18 -8.57 -1.87 -2.94
C SER A 18 -9.99 -1.82 -3.50
N PHE A 19 -10.29 -2.62 -4.52
CA PHE A 19 -11.62 -2.69 -5.12
C PHE A 19 -12.70 -3.25 -4.16
N GLU A 20 -12.37 -4.25 -3.34
CA GLU A 20 -13.30 -4.77 -2.33
C GLU A 20 -13.61 -3.72 -1.25
N LEU A 21 -12.60 -2.99 -0.76
CA LEU A 21 -12.82 -1.89 0.17
C LEU A 21 -13.66 -0.78 -0.48
N TRP A 22 -13.33 -0.41 -1.72
CA TRP A 22 -14.05 0.61 -2.50
C TRP A 22 -15.54 0.29 -2.68
N LYS A 23 -15.89 -0.99 -2.86
CA LYS A 23 -17.28 -1.46 -2.95
C LYS A 23 -18.00 -1.54 -1.61
N SER A 24 -17.26 -1.56 -0.50
CA SER A 24 -17.85 -1.74 0.83
C SER A 24 -18.82 -0.61 1.17
N LYS A 25 -20.02 -0.99 1.63
CA LYS A 25 -21.05 -0.01 2.07
C LYS A 25 -20.54 0.88 3.20
N ASP A 26 -19.79 0.30 4.14
CA ASP A 26 -19.26 1.03 5.29
C ASP A 26 -18.25 2.09 4.84
N PHE A 27 -17.30 1.70 3.98
CA PHE A 27 -16.33 2.65 3.42
C PHE A 27 -17.02 3.76 2.63
N ARG A 28 -17.96 3.41 1.74
CA ARG A 28 -18.70 4.37 0.93
C ARG A 28 -19.49 5.37 1.77
N ALA A 29 -20.08 4.93 2.87
CA ALA A 29 -20.76 5.82 3.81
C ALA A 29 -19.78 6.83 4.44
N LEU A 30 -18.59 6.37 4.87
CA LEU A 30 -17.58 7.18 5.53
C LEU A 30 -16.95 8.26 4.62
N VAL A 31 -16.88 7.99 3.30
CA VAL A 31 -16.42 8.96 2.30
C VAL A 31 -17.56 9.78 1.68
N SER A 32 -18.80 9.60 2.14
CA SER A 32 -19.99 10.25 1.57
C SER A 32 -20.13 10.04 0.06
N PHE A 33 -19.91 8.79 -0.38
CA PHE A 33 -19.81 8.40 -1.79
C PHE A 33 -20.94 8.95 -2.69
N GLU A 34 -22.19 8.85 -2.23
CA GLU A 34 -23.38 9.32 -2.98
C GLU A 34 -23.47 10.86 -3.13
N LYS A 35 -22.64 11.60 -2.40
CA LYS A 35 -22.63 13.08 -2.38
C LYS A 35 -21.47 13.69 -3.16
N ILE A 36 -20.56 12.86 -3.65
CA ILE A 36 -19.38 13.29 -4.41
C ILE A 36 -19.51 12.87 -5.87
N ASP A 37 -18.95 13.66 -6.77
CA ASP A 37 -18.96 13.37 -8.19
C ASP A 37 -18.04 12.19 -8.56
N GLN A 38 -18.19 11.68 -9.77
CA GLN A 38 -17.38 10.56 -10.26
C GLN A 38 -15.87 10.86 -10.21
N THR A 39 -15.47 12.10 -10.48
CA THR A 39 -14.05 12.49 -10.45
C THR A 39 -13.46 12.36 -9.06
N GLU A 40 -14.18 12.79 -8.03
CA GLU A 40 -13.75 12.62 -6.65
C GLU A 40 -13.82 11.15 -6.21
N GLN A 41 -14.80 10.40 -6.71
CA GLN A 41 -14.86 8.96 -6.48
C GLN A 41 -13.61 8.27 -7.04
N ASP A 42 -13.30 8.48 -8.31
CA ASP A 42 -12.12 7.93 -8.98
C ASP A 42 -10.83 8.33 -8.27
N ARG A 43 -10.73 9.59 -7.82
CA ARG A 43 -9.58 10.05 -7.03
C ARG A 43 -9.42 9.25 -5.74
N ILE A 44 -10.50 9.05 -4.96
CA ILE A 44 -10.42 8.28 -3.71
C ILE A 44 -10.03 6.83 -4.00
N PHE A 45 -10.58 6.22 -5.05
CA PHE A 45 -10.17 4.88 -5.47
C PHE A 45 -8.68 4.82 -5.81
N ASN A 46 -8.17 5.82 -6.54
CA ASN A 46 -6.76 5.89 -6.86
C ASN A 46 -5.88 6.02 -5.61
N GLU A 47 -6.30 6.78 -4.60
CA GLU A 47 -5.58 6.87 -3.32
C GLU A 47 -5.56 5.52 -2.58
N LEU A 48 -6.64 4.72 -2.64
CA LEU A 48 -6.64 3.37 -2.06
C LEU A 48 -5.57 2.48 -2.74
N GLU A 49 -5.56 2.45 -4.07
CA GLU A 49 -4.58 1.67 -4.83
C GLU A 49 -3.14 2.05 -4.48
N VAL A 50 -2.81 3.35 -4.49
CA VAL A 50 -1.45 3.79 -4.19
C VAL A 50 -1.08 3.58 -2.72
N THR A 51 -2.03 3.74 -1.79
CA THR A 51 -1.81 3.45 -0.37
C THR A 51 -1.44 1.98 -0.16
N ALA A 52 -2.16 1.06 -0.80
CA ALA A 52 -1.86 -0.38 -0.72
C ALA A 52 -0.55 -0.75 -1.44
N LEU A 53 -0.22 -0.13 -2.58
CA LEU A 53 1.11 -0.24 -3.21
C LEU A 53 2.23 0.25 -2.29
N GLY A 54 1.95 1.22 -1.44
CA GLY A 54 2.85 1.72 -0.40
C GLY A 54 3.37 0.60 0.51
N LEU A 55 2.59 -0.46 0.77
CA LEU A 55 3.05 -1.61 1.57
C LEU A 55 4.26 -2.29 0.92
N LEU A 56 4.13 -2.65 -0.37
CA LEU A 56 5.21 -3.31 -1.11
C LEU A 56 6.45 -2.41 -1.20
N MET A 57 6.26 -1.11 -1.34
CA MET A 57 7.36 -0.16 -1.38
C MET A 57 8.09 -0.06 -0.04
N LEU A 58 7.37 0.03 1.08
CA LEU A 58 7.99 0.09 2.40
C LEU A 58 8.66 -1.26 2.78
N TYR A 59 8.09 -2.39 2.37
CA TYR A 59 8.79 -3.68 2.42
C TYR A 59 10.12 -3.67 1.65
N SER A 60 10.15 -3.00 0.49
CA SER A 60 11.37 -2.89 -0.30
C SER A 60 12.46 -2.12 0.45
N GLN A 61 12.13 -1.10 1.24
CA GLN A 61 13.14 -0.38 2.02
C GLN A 61 13.69 -1.18 3.18
N GLU A 62 12.87 -2.06 3.78
CA GLU A 62 13.30 -2.92 4.89
C GLU A 62 14.17 -4.08 4.43
N THR A 63 13.90 -4.63 3.23
CA THR A 63 14.41 -5.97 2.85
C THR A 63 14.90 -6.12 1.41
N PHE A 64 14.56 -5.23 0.47
CA PHE A 64 14.79 -5.47 -0.97
C PHE A 64 15.53 -4.33 -1.70
N SER A 65 16.03 -4.59 -2.90
CA SER A 65 16.71 -3.59 -3.74
C SER A 65 15.71 -2.59 -4.35
N SER A 66 16.20 -1.43 -4.78
CA SER A 66 15.44 -0.44 -5.56
C SER A 66 14.81 -1.05 -6.82
N GLU A 67 15.35 -2.16 -7.32
CA GLU A 67 14.83 -2.91 -8.46
C GLU A 67 13.46 -3.53 -8.16
N LEU A 68 13.20 -3.99 -6.92
CA LEU A 68 11.88 -4.52 -6.56
C LEU A 68 10.81 -3.42 -6.62
N ARG A 69 11.15 -2.21 -6.16
CA ARG A 69 10.24 -1.06 -6.24
C ARG A 69 9.88 -0.78 -7.69
N ASP A 70 10.88 -0.67 -8.56
CA ASP A 70 10.66 -0.34 -9.98
C ASP A 70 9.88 -1.46 -10.68
N LEU A 71 10.13 -2.71 -10.32
CA LEU A 71 9.40 -3.88 -10.82
C LEU A 71 7.93 -3.89 -10.42
N VAL A 72 7.62 -3.63 -9.14
CA VAL A 72 6.23 -3.56 -8.64
C VAL A 72 5.47 -2.43 -9.34
N VAL A 73 6.08 -1.24 -9.46
CA VAL A 73 5.46 -0.10 -10.14
C VAL A 73 5.21 -0.42 -11.61
N ASN A 74 6.19 -0.98 -12.32
CA ASN A 74 6.02 -1.34 -13.72
C ASN A 74 4.95 -2.42 -13.92
N ASN A 75 4.88 -3.43 -13.05
CA ASN A 75 3.85 -4.46 -13.13
C ASN A 75 2.44 -3.90 -12.87
N PHE A 76 2.29 -2.98 -11.92
CA PHE A 76 1.03 -2.28 -11.69
C PHE A 76 0.61 -1.42 -12.89
N LEU A 77 1.53 -0.65 -13.47
CA LEU A 77 1.24 0.16 -14.65
C LEU A 77 0.96 -0.70 -15.90
N ASN A 78 1.64 -1.84 -16.05
CA ASN A 78 1.36 -2.81 -17.11
C ASN A 78 -0.02 -3.45 -16.95
N LEU A 79 -0.43 -3.78 -15.71
CA LEU A 79 -1.80 -4.24 -15.42
C LEU A 79 -2.82 -3.18 -15.86
N MET A 80 -2.62 -1.93 -15.46
CA MET A 80 -3.50 -0.82 -15.84
C MET A 80 -3.61 -0.64 -17.37
N SER A 81 -2.48 -0.68 -18.06
CA SER A 81 -2.45 -0.61 -19.52
C SER A 81 -3.18 -1.81 -20.16
N GLY A 82 -2.98 -3.02 -19.62
CA GLY A 82 -3.68 -4.24 -20.05
C GLY A 82 -5.19 -4.21 -19.84
N LEU A 83 -5.68 -3.41 -18.88
CA LEU A 83 -7.10 -3.15 -18.65
C LEU A 83 -7.68 -2.06 -19.58
N GLY A 84 -6.86 -1.50 -20.47
CA GLY A 84 -7.28 -0.51 -21.47
C GLY A 84 -7.19 0.94 -21.02
N ILE A 85 -6.49 1.24 -19.91
CA ILE A 85 -6.23 2.62 -19.50
C ILE A 85 -5.28 3.27 -20.52
N GLU A 86 -5.67 4.45 -21.03
CA GLU A 86 -4.88 5.19 -22.03
C GLU A 86 -3.52 5.62 -21.47
N GLU A 87 -2.51 5.67 -22.35
CA GLU A 87 -1.11 5.99 -22.00
C GLU A 87 -0.98 7.32 -21.24
N GLN A 88 -1.75 8.34 -21.60
CA GLN A 88 -1.76 9.63 -20.91
C GLN A 88 -2.13 9.51 -19.41
N PHE A 89 -3.01 8.58 -19.06
CA PHE A 89 -3.39 8.31 -17.68
C PHE A 89 -2.36 7.44 -16.97
N ILE A 90 -1.70 6.51 -17.68
CA ILE A 90 -0.57 5.73 -17.16
C ILE A 90 0.56 6.67 -16.69
N ASP A 91 0.86 7.72 -17.45
CA ASP A 91 1.87 8.71 -17.06
C ASP A 91 1.46 9.52 -15.83
N ILE A 92 0.18 9.84 -15.69
CA ILE A 92 -0.36 10.48 -14.48
C ILE A 92 -0.21 9.55 -13.27
N TRP A 93 -0.54 8.27 -13.43
CA TRP A 93 -0.35 7.24 -12.40
C TRP A 93 1.10 7.10 -11.98
N ARG A 94 2.04 7.08 -12.94
CA ARG A 94 3.48 7.02 -12.65
C ARG A 94 3.93 8.18 -11.77
N LYS A 95 3.45 9.40 -12.08
CA LYS A 95 3.75 10.61 -11.29
C LYS A 95 3.11 10.56 -9.90
N LEU A 96 1.86 10.11 -9.80
CA LEU A 96 1.16 9.95 -8.53
C LEU A 96 1.89 8.97 -7.62
N ILE A 97 2.22 7.78 -8.13
CA ILE A 97 2.95 6.74 -7.40
C ILE A 97 4.30 7.27 -6.92
N ALA A 98 5.08 7.90 -7.81
CA ALA A 98 6.38 8.45 -7.43
C ALA A 98 6.26 9.48 -6.30
N LYS A 99 5.29 10.41 -6.41
CA LYS A 99 5.05 11.43 -5.38
C LYS A 99 4.64 10.80 -4.04
N ARG A 100 3.66 9.91 -4.04
CA ARG A 100 3.22 9.20 -2.82
C ARG A 100 4.37 8.42 -2.19
N PHE A 101 5.24 7.84 -3.02
CA PHE A 101 6.34 7.04 -2.52
C PHE A 101 7.40 7.88 -1.80
N GLU A 102 7.67 9.09 -2.28
CA GLU A 102 8.55 10.04 -1.58
C GLU A 102 7.95 10.47 -0.24
N GLU A 103 6.64 10.78 -0.23
CA GLU A 103 5.88 11.13 0.98
C GLU A 103 5.94 9.99 2.01
N TYR A 104 5.47 8.79 1.64
CA TYR A 104 5.45 7.63 2.53
C TYR A 104 6.83 7.23 3.04
N LYS A 105 7.87 7.35 2.20
CA LYS A 105 9.24 7.05 2.64
C LYS A 105 9.67 7.99 3.76
N LYS A 106 9.42 9.28 3.59
CA LYS A 106 9.82 10.29 4.58
C LYS A 106 9.08 10.02 5.90
N ASP A 107 7.76 9.89 5.82
CA ASP A 107 6.91 9.81 7.00
C ASP A 107 7.05 8.46 7.71
N TYR A 108 7.37 7.38 6.98
CA TYR A 108 7.76 6.09 7.56
C TYR A 108 9.06 6.16 8.36
N ASN A 109 10.08 6.86 7.87
CA ASN A 109 11.32 7.05 8.63
C ASN A 109 11.07 7.86 9.90
N GLU A 110 10.21 8.88 9.85
CA GLU A 110 9.79 9.62 11.04
C GLU A 110 9.04 8.70 12.03
N ALA A 111 8.11 7.87 11.55
CA ALA A 111 7.39 6.91 12.37
C ALA A 111 8.32 5.87 13.02
N LEU A 112 9.36 5.42 12.32
CA LEU A 112 10.39 4.54 12.87
C LEU A 112 11.16 5.22 14.01
N GLU A 113 11.59 6.47 13.83
CA GLU A 113 12.31 7.21 14.87
C GLU A 113 11.44 7.43 16.12
N VAL A 114 10.21 7.91 15.94
CA VAL A 114 9.29 8.18 17.07
C VAL A 114 8.94 6.89 17.83
N SER A 115 8.78 5.77 17.11
CA SER A 115 8.42 4.49 17.73
C SER A 115 9.53 3.86 18.58
N LYS A 116 10.78 4.33 18.51
CA LYS A 116 11.91 3.80 19.32
C LYS A 116 11.69 3.95 20.81
N ASP A 117 11.04 5.03 21.22
CA ASP A 117 10.84 5.39 22.64
C ASP A 117 9.50 4.91 23.19
N MET A 118 8.66 4.27 22.36
CA MET A 118 7.36 3.73 22.77
C MET A 118 7.54 2.46 23.59
N LYS A 119 6.95 2.44 24.80
CA LYS A 119 7.09 1.32 25.75
C LYS A 119 6.42 0.04 25.23
N GLU A 120 5.39 0.20 24.40
CA GLU A 120 4.60 -0.82 23.74
C GLU A 120 5.44 -1.72 22.84
N PHE A 121 6.57 -1.22 22.33
CA PHE A 121 7.46 -1.94 21.42
C PHE A 121 8.77 -2.41 22.06
N LYS A 122 8.88 -2.34 23.39
CA LYS A 122 10.09 -2.77 24.09
C LYS A 122 10.38 -4.25 23.79
N ASN A 123 11.53 -4.52 23.17
CA ASN A 123 11.98 -5.84 22.71
C ASN A 123 11.15 -6.46 21.56
N GLU A 124 10.25 -5.70 20.94
CA GLU A 124 9.34 -6.17 19.88
C GLU A 124 9.62 -5.47 18.55
N GLU A 125 10.87 -5.53 18.08
CA GLU A 125 11.35 -4.80 16.89
C GLU A 125 10.52 -5.07 15.64
N LYS A 126 10.13 -6.33 15.38
CA LYS A 126 9.31 -6.69 14.22
C LYS A 126 7.92 -6.10 14.29
N LEU A 127 7.33 -6.05 15.48
CA LEU A 127 6.03 -5.44 15.70
C LEU A 127 6.11 -3.93 15.50
N ARG A 128 7.18 -3.30 15.98
CA ARG A 128 7.46 -1.86 15.77
C ARG A 128 7.51 -1.50 14.29
N ILE A 129 8.36 -2.21 13.53
CA ILE A 129 8.52 -1.98 12.09
C ILE A 129 7.18 -2.14 11.36
N THR A 130 6.45 -3.21 11.66
CA THR A 130 5.12 -3.48 11.07
C THR A 130 4.13 -2.37 11.43
N TRP A 131 4.12 -1.94 12.70
CA TRP A 131 3.27 -0.85 13.16
C TRP A 131 3.61 0.46 12.46
N SER A 132 4.88 0.85 12.39
CA SER A 132 5.31 2.09 11.73
C SER A 132 4.90 2.09 10.25
N ARG A 133 5.04 0.95 9.56
CA ARG A 133 4.62 0.82 8.15
C ARG A 133 3.12 1.00 7.98
N ILE A 134 2.32 0.27 8.77
CA ILE A 134 0.85 0.34 8.70
C ILE A 134 0.38 1.74 9.07
N GLU A 135 0.86 2.29 10.18
CA GLU A 135 0.38 3.56 10.71
C GLU A 135 0.71 4.72 9.76
N THR A 136 1.89 4.72 9.15
CA THR A 136 2.26 5.70 8.10
C THR A 136 1.24 5.67 6.96
N LEU A 137 0.98 4.50 6.38
CA LEU A 137 0.08 4.38 5.23
C LEU A 137 -1.37 4.69 5.59
N VAL A 138 -1.80 4.37 6.82
CA VAL A 138 -3.14 4.73 7.31
C VAL A 138 -3.27 6.24 7.40
N ILE A 139 -2.30 6.92 8.04
CA ILE A 139 -2.34 8.37 8.25
C ILE A 139 -2.26 9.10 6.91
N ASP A 140 -1.33 8.73 6.04
CA ASP A 140 -1.12 9.42 4.76
C ASP A 140 -2.28 9.14 3.80
N GLY A 141 -2.72 7.87 3.71
CA GLY A 141 -3.89 7.49 2.92
C GLY A 141 -5.15 8.22 3.38
N LEU A 142 -5.39 8.29 4.70
CA LEU A 142 -6.50 9.06 5.27
C LEU A 142 -6.38 10.54 4.92
N THR A 143 -5.19 11.11 5.06
CA THR A 143 -4.89 12.51 4.75
C THR A 143 -5.20 12.83 3.30
N HIS A 144 -4.80 11.98 2.36
CA HIS A 144 -5.09 12.18 0.95
C HIS A 144 -6.57 11.97 0.62
N ILE A 145 -7.24 10.96 1.19
CA ILE A 145 -8.68 10.76 1.02
C ILE A 145 -9.46 11.98 1.53
N ARG A 146 -9.08 12.53 2.69
CA ARG A 146 -9.70 13.72 3.29
C ARG A 146 -9.18 15.05 2.76
N LYS A 147 -8.25 15.06 1.79
CA LYS A 147 -7.61 16.28 1.26
C LYS A 147 -7.01 17.17 2.36
N GLY A 148 -6.36 16.55 3.35
CA GLY A 148 -5.74 17.21 4.49
C GLY A 148 -6.70 17.56 5.63
N LYS A 149 -8.00 17.34 5.49
CA LYS A 149 -9.00 17.64 6.53
C LYS A 149 -9.27 16.44 7.43
N VAL A 150 -8.23 16.00 8.14
CA VAL A 150 -8.29 14.85 9.05
C VAL A 150 -8.69 15.29 10.45
N ASP A 151 -9.57 14.51 11.08
CA ASP A 151 -9.94 14.60 12.49
C ASP A 151 -9.23 13.47 13.26
N GLU A 152 -8.79 13.73 14.50
CA GLU A 152 -8.18 12.72 15.37
C GLU A 152 -9.10 11.51 15.62
N GLN A 153 -10.41 11.72 15.55
CA GLN A 153 -11.42 10.68 15.74
C GLN A 153 -12.07 10.25 14.41
N ASP A 154 -11.41 10.48 13.27
CA ASP A 154 -11.98 10.11 11.98
C ASP A 154 -12.25 8.59 11.91
N PRO A 155 -13.52 8.17 11.81
CA PRO A 155 -13.87 6.75 11.80
C PRO A 155 -13.22 5.98 10.64
N LEU A 156 -12.84 6.66 9.56
CA LEU A 156 -12.16 6.06 8.42
C LEU A 156 -10.76 5.53 8.78
N TRP A 157 -10.09 6.11 9.78
CA TRP A 157 -8.79 5.62 10.27
C TRP A 157 -8.87 4.13 10.65
N SER A 158 -9.90 3.75 11.42
CA SER A 158 -10.07 2.38 11.91
C SER A 158 -10.32 1.37 10.77
N VAL A 159 -11.06 1.80 9.74
CA VAL A 159 -11.38 1.00 8.56
C VAL A 159 -10.12 0.79 7.70
N LEU A 160 -9.39 1.86 7.41
CA LEU A 160 -8.13 1.79 6.64
C LEU A 160 -7.09 0.94 7.37
N ARG A 161 -6.96 1.10 8.69
CA ARG A 161 -6.03 0.33 9.51
C ARG A 161 -6.34 -1.17 9.49
N LYS A 162 -7.60 -1.54 9.70
CA LYS A 162 -8.02 -2.94 9.61
C LYS A 162 -7.76 -3.51 8.22
N TRP A 163 -8.08 -2.75 7.18
CA TRP A 163 -7.86 -3.15 5.79
C TRP A 163 -6.37 -3.38 5.50
N LEU A 164 -5.50 -2.42 5.83
CA LEU A 164 -4.06 -2.53 5.59
C LEU A 164 -3.41 -3.67 6.36
N ILE A 165 -3.86 -3.97 7.59
CA ILE A 165 -3.39 -5.15 8.35
C ILE A 165 -3.70 -6.45 7.59
N VAL A 166 -4.89 -6.56 7.00
CA VAL A 166 -5.29 -7.75 6.23
C VAL A 166 -4.48 -7.86 4.94
N VAL A 167 -4.25 -6.73 4.24
CA VAL A 167 -3.41 -6.70 3.03
C VAL A 167 -1.98 -7.09 3.36
N ASP A 168 -1.40 -6.50 4.40
CA ASP A 168 -0.04 -6.78 4.86
C ASP A 168 0.16 -8.26 5.20
N ALA A 169 -0.76 -8.86 5.98
CA ALA A 169 -0.72 -10.29 6.29
C ALA A 169 -0.78 -11.17 5.04
N SER A 170 -1.62 -10.80 4.07
CA SER A 170 -1.78 -11.55 2.82
C SER A 170 -0.55 -11.43 1.92
N LEU A 171 0.07 -10.24 1.86
CA LEU A 171 1.34 -10.01 1.17
C LEU A 171 2.47 -10.80 1.82
N ILE A 172 2.58 -10.82 3.16
CA ILE A 172 3.58 -11.63 3.87
C ILE A 172 3.41 -13.10 3.53
N GLN A 173 2.18 -13.62 3.53
CA GLN A 173 1.93 -15.01 3.20
C GLN A 173 2.36 -15.33 1.77
N LEU A 174 2.02 -14.46 0.82
CA LEU A 174 2.46 -14.56 -0.56
C LEU A 174 3.99 -14.58 -0.65
N LEU A 175 4.68 -13.61 -0.04
CA LEU A 175 6.15 -13.50 -0.06
C LEU A 175 6.89 -14.61 0.73
N LYS A 176 6.24 -15.27 1.70
CA LYS A 176 6.82 -16.41 2.42
C LYS A 176 6.72 -17.70 1.63
N LEU A 177 5.58 -17.94 0.99
CA LEU A 177 5.39 -19.12 0.14
C LEU A 177 6.40 -19.18 -1.00
N THR A 178 6.86 -18.02 -1.46
CA THR A 178 7.83 -17.90 -2.56
C THR A 178 9.25 -18.17 -2.10
N LYS A 179 9.65 -17.68 -0.91
CA LYS A 179 10.93 -18.06 -0.27
C LYS A 179 11.05 -19.57 0.01
N LEU A 180 9.94 -20.27 0.23
CA LEU A 180 9.92 -21.73 0.42
C LEU A 180 9.98 -22.54 -0.89
N GLN A 181 9.78 -21.91 -2.05
CA GLN A 181 9.82 -22.56 -3.37
C GLN A 181 11.18 -22.43 -4.08
N ILE A 182 12.10 -21.61 -3.56
CA ILE A 182 13.49 -21.55 -4.03
C ILE A 182 14.30 -22.65 -3.30
N PRO A 183 14.82 -23.67 -4.00
CA PRO A 183 15.69 -24.66 -3.36
C PRO A 183 16.90 -23.96 -2.76
N GLN A 184 17.23 -24.23 -1.49
CA GLN A 184 18.43 -23.72 -0.80
C GLN A 184 19.78 -24.18 -1.42
N LYS A 185 19.77 -24.73 -2.65
CA LYS A 185 20.96 -25.33 -3.28
C LYS A 185 21.84 -24.35 -4.06
N GLU A 186 21.53 -23.06 -4.11
CA GLU A 186 22.35 -22.05 -4.81
C GLU A 186 22.97 -21.00 -3.88
N LEU A 187 23.17 -21.34 -2.60
CA LEU A 187 24.02 -20.57 -1.69
C LEU A 187 25.01 -21.51 -0.99
N ASN A 188 26.04 -21.92 -1.72
CA ASN A 188 27.34 -22.37 -1.21
C ASN A 188 28.40 -22.03 -2.24
#